data_AF-A0A1F5VFN6-F1
#
_entry.id   AF-A0A1F5VFN6-F1
#
_cell.length_a   1.000
_cell.length_b   1.000
_cell.length_c   1.000
_cell.angle_alpha   90.00
_cell.angle_beta   90.00
_cell.angle_gamma   90.00
#
_symmetry.space_group_name_H-M   'P 1'
#
loop_
_entity.id
_entity.type
_entity.pdbx_description
1 polymer ?
#
loop_
_entity_poly.entity_id
_entity_poly.type
_entity_poly.pdbx_seq_one_letter_code
_entity_poly.pdbx_strand_id
1 'polypeptide(L)' 'MTNNKKLKQFPITSICRADLEGAGFDASGVDDGTMKQIASKMAEAYLEIIFWIDMPLVAEYYEVPRKKLK' A
#
# COMPACT_ATOMS: atom_id res chain seq x y z
N MET A 1 27.80 4.71 -18.82
CA MET A 1 27.48 4.68 -17.38
C MET A 1 25.98 4.77 -17.23
N THR A 2 25.28 3.66 -17.05
CA THR A 2 23.83 3.66 -16.82
C THR A 2 23.57 4.16 -15.40
N ASN A 3 22.99 5.35 -15.30
CA ASN A 3 22.48 5.91 -14.05
C ASN A 3 21.29 5.04 -13.60
N ASN A 4 21.56 3.91 -12.95
CA ASN A 4 20.56 3.08 -12.27
C ASN A 4 20.11 3.84 -11.01
N LYS A 5 19.29 4.86 -11.21
CA LYS A 5 18.54 5.52 -10.13
C LYS A 5 17.62 4.44 -9.57
N LYS A 6 18.01 3.81 -8.45
CA LYS A 6 17.21 2.78 -7.78
C LYS A 6 15.78 3.33 -7.63
N LEU A 7 14.80 2.59 -8.12
CA LEU A 7 13.40 2.90 -7.90
C LEU A 7 13.15 2.78 -6.40
N LYS A 8 13.06 3.91 -5.69
CA LYS A 8 12.69 3.93 -4.27
C LYS A 8 11.21 3.62 -4.18
N GLN A 9 10.88 2.49 -3.56
CA GLN A 9 9.50 2.15 -3.22
C GLN A 9 9.10 2.89 -1.94
N PHE A 10 7.87 3.36 -1.90
CA PHE A 10 7.26 3.99 -0.73
C PHE A 10 6.11 3.09 -0.25
N PRO A 11 6.07 2.67 1.02
CA PRO A 11 4.96 1.88 1.54
C PRO A 11 3.69 2.74 1.61
N ILE A 12 2.55 2.17 1.22
CA ILE A 12 1.25 2.89 1.20
C ILE A 12 0.32 2.37 2.30
N THR A 13 0.45 1.10 2.69
CA THR A 13 -0.37 0.49 3.74
C THR A 13 0.48 0.09 4.93
N SER A 14 -0.09 0.25 6.11
CA SER A 14 0.44 -0.21 7.39
C SER A 14 -0.74 -0.64 8.26
N ILE A 15 -0.58 -1.73 9.01
CA ILE A 15 -1.61 -2.21 9.93
C ILE A 15 -0.94 -2.67 11.23
N CYS A 16 -1.62 -2.47 12.35
CA CYS A 16 -1.25 -2.92 13.68
C CYS A 16 -2.43 -3.58 14.39
N ARG A 17 -2.20 -4.14 15.58
CA ARG A 17 -3.24 -4.81 16.38
C ARG A 17 -4.37 -3.86 16.79
N ALA A 18 -4.06 -2.59 17.06
CA ALA A 18 -5.07 -1.60 17.42
C ALA A 18 -6.07 -1.34 16.27
N ASP A 19 -5.66 -1.52 15.01
CA ASP A 19 -6.58 -1.40 13.87
C ASP A 19 -7.58 -2.58 13.84
N LEU A 20 -7.12 -3.78 14.23
CA LEU A 20 -8.01 -4.94 14.38
C LEU A 20 -9.01 -4.71 15.52
N GLU A 21 -8.54 -4.21 16.67
CA GLU A 21 -9.40 -3.87 17.81
C GLU A 21 -10.39 -2.75 17.46
N GLY A 22 -9.93 -1.72 16.77
CA GLY A 22 -10.78 -0.63 16.27
C GLY A 22 -11.85 -1.10 15.28
N ALA A 23 -11.58 -2.19 14.55
CA ALA A 23 -12.54 -2.87 13.69
C ALA A 23 -13.41 -3.91 14.42
N GLY A 24 -13.23 -4.08 15.75
CA GLY A 24 -14.06 -4.96 16.59
C GLY A 24 -13.55 -6.40 16.72
N PHE A 25 -12.32 -6.70 16.30
CA PHE A 25 -11.70 -8.02 16.47
C PHE A 25 -10.89 -8.09 17.78
N ASP A 26 -10.87 -9.26 18.42
CA ASP A 26 -9.98 -9.52 19.55
C ASP A 26 -8.55 -9.80 19.04
N ALA A 27 -7.63 -8.88 19.31
CA ALA A 27 -6.23 -8.98 18.90
C ALA A 27 -5.30 -9.50 20.01
N SER A 28 -5.82 -9.86 21.19
CA SER A 28 -5.01 -10.23 22.36
C SER A 28 -4.13 -11.47 22.12
N GLY A 29 -4.58 -12.39 21.27
CA GLY A 29 -3.84 -13.59 20.87
C GLY A 29 -3.07 -13.48 19.55
N VAL A 30 -3.06 -12.32 18.90
CA VAL A 30 -2.48 -12.17 17.56
C VAL A 30 -0.97 -11.90 17.68
N ASP A 31 -0.15 -12.78 17.10
CA ASP A 31 1.30 -12.63 17.08
C ASP A 31 1.79 -11.84 15.84
N ASP A 32 3.09 -11.52 15.82
CA ASP A 32 3.69 -10.73 14.73
C ASP A 32 3.70 -11.50 13.41
N GLY A 33 3.77 -12.84 13.46
CA GLY A 33 3.68 -13.71 12.28
C GLY A 33 2.33 -13.57 11.58
N THR A 34 1.26 -13.60 12.35
CA THR A 34 -0.12 -13.41 11.88
C THR A 34 -0.30 -11.99 11.34
N MET A 35 0.17 -10.96 12.06
CA MET A 35 0.12 -9.57 11.58
C MET A 35 0.85 -9.39 10.25
N LYS A 36 1.99 -10.06 10.05
CA LYS A 36 2.73 -10.03 8.78
C LYS A 36 1.92 -10.63 7.62
N GLN A 37 1.21 -11.73 7.87
CA GLN A 37 0.34 -12.34 6.85
C GLN A 37 -0.85 -11.44 6.51
N ILE A 38 -1.48 -10.83 7.52
CA ILE A 38 -2.58 -9.87 7.33
C ILE A 38 -2.09 -8.67 6.50
N ALA A 39 -0.95 -8.07 6.87
CA ALA A 39 -0.38 -6.94 6.14
C ALA A 39 -0.09 -7.30 4.66
N SER A 40 0.47 -8.48 4.39
CA SER A 40 0.71 -8.96 3.03
C SER A 40 -0.59 -9.08 2.24
N LYS A 41 -1.63 -9.70 2.82
CA LYS A 41 -2.92 -9.89 2.16
C LYS A 41 -3.66 -8.59 1.92
N MET A 42 -3.57 -7.62 2.83
CA MET A 42 -4.12 -6.29 2.61
C MET A 42 -3.42 -5.55 1.47
N ALA A 43 -2.10 -5.65 1.38
CA ALA A 43 -1.35 -5.04 0.28
C ALA A 43 -1.74 -5.65 -1.08
N GLU A 44 -1.90 -6.98 -1.14
CA GLU A 44 -2.42 -7.68 -2.32
C GLU A 44 -3.83 -7.21 -2.70
N ALA A 45 -4.76 -7.21 -1.74
CA ALA A 45 -6.14 -6.78 -1.97
C ALA A 45 -6.23 -5.32 -2.45
N TYR A 46 -5.43 -4.41 -1.86
CA TYR A 46 -5.39 -3.02 -2.29
C TYR A 46 -4.90 -2.88 -3.74
N LEU A 47 -3.87 -3.65 -4.12
CA LEU A 47 -3.36 -3.71 -5.49
C LEU A 47 -4.39 -4.22 -6.50
N GLU A 48 -5.16 -5.24 -6.12
CA GLU A 48 -6.17 -5.86 -6.98
C GLU A 48 -7.42 -4.98 -7.17
N ILE A 49 -7.82 -4.23 -6.14
CA ILE A 49 -9.10 -3.52 -6.15
C ILE A 49 -8.96 -2.10 -6.72
N ILE A 50 -8.09 -1.27 -6.15
CA ILE A 50 -8.18 0.19 -6.36
C ILE A 50 -6.86 0.89 -6.62
N PHE A 51 -5.71 0.28 -6.30
CA PHE A 51 -4.40 0.93 -6.45
C PHE A 51 -4.19 1.54 -7.84
N TRP A 52 -4.48 0.79 -8.90
CA TRP A 52 -4.25 1.23 -10.28
C TRP A 52 -5.20 2.33 -10.72
N ILE A 53 -6.32 2.49 -10.02
CA ILE A 53 -7.33 3.53 -10.25
C ILE A 53 -6.96 4.79 -9.46
N ASP A 54 -6.64 4.66 -8.16
CA ASP A 54 -6.33 5.79 -7.30
C ASP A 54 -5.00 6.44 -7.62
N MET A 55 -3.97 5.65 -7.98
CA MET A 55 -2.64 6.18 -8.26
C MET A 55 -2.65 7.32 -9.30
N PRO A 56 -3.25 7.18 -10.49
CA PRO A 56 -3.32 8.29 -11.45
C PRO A 56 -4.17 9.47 -10.96
N LEU A 57 -5.27 9.23 -10.24
CA LEU A 57 -6.15 10.29 -9.71
C LEU A 57 -5.42 11.15 -8.66
N VAL A 58 -4.72 10.49 -7.74
CA VAL A 58 -3.91 11.17 -6.72
C VAL A 58 -2.72 11.87 -7.37
N ALA A 59 -2.06 11.27 -8.36
CA ALA A 59 -0.99 11.91 -9.10
C ALA A 59 -1.48 13.20 -9.80
N GLU A 60 -2.67 13.18 -10.40
CA GLU A 60 -3.28 14.37 -11.01
C GLU A 60 -3.67 15.43 -9.98
N TYR A 61 -4.20 15.03 -8.81
CA TYR A 61 -4.49 15.96 -7.71
C TYR A 61 -3.24 16.72 -7.26
N TYR A 62 -2.07 16.06 -7.26
CA TYR A 62 -0.77 16.68 -6.98
C TYR A 62 -0.07 17.24 -8.24
N GLU A 63 -0.81 17.42 -9.34
CA GLU A 63 -0.32 18.02 -10.59
C GLU A 63 0.91 17.32 -11.20
N VAL A 64 1.07 16.02 -10.94
CA VAL A 64 2.18 15.23 -11.51
C VAL A 64 1.95 15.10 -13.02
N PRO A 65 2.90 15.54 -13.87
CA PRO A 65 2.67 15.61 -15.31
C PRO A 65 2.64 14.22 -15.95
N ARG A 66 1.64 13.97 -16.80
CA ARG A 66 1.62 12.79 -17.69
C ARG A 66 2.64 12.96 -18.82
N LYS A 67 3.42 11.92 -19.10
CA LYS A 67 4.16 11.85 -20.35
C LYS A 67 3.19 11.59 -21.49
N LYS A 68 3.27 12.39 -22.57
CA LYS A 68 2.60 12.05 -23.83
C LYS A 68 3.16 10.73 -24.31
N LEU A 69 2.31 9.72 -24.45
CA LEU A 69 2.67 8.48 -25.14
C LEU A 69 2.96 8.84 -26.61
N LYS A 70 4.11 8.40 -27.12
CA LYS A 70 4.47 8.52 -28.54
C LYS A 70 3.76 7.44 -29.33
#